data_AF-A0A7K9NQV7-F1
#
_entry.id   AF-A0A7K9NQV7-F1
#
_cell.length_a   1.000
_cell.length_b   1.000
_cell.length_c   1.000
_cell.angle_alpha   90.00
_cell.angle_beta   90.00
_cell.angle_gamma   90.00
#
_symmetry.space_group_name_H-M   'P 1'
#
loop_
_entity.id
_entity.type
_entity.pdbx_description
1 polymer ?
#
loop_
_entity_poly.entity_id
_entity_poly.type
_entity_poly.pdbx_seq_one_letter_code
_entity_poly.pdbx_strand_id
1 'polypeptide(L)' 'APVHVANLPDVFQQAKLSHALFHQNVPALVRMFNLKKDQARAIVVTCPNCQPLQLPSMDTGINPRG' A
#
# COMPACT_ATOMS: atom_id res chain seq x y z
N ALA A 1 -10.69 -19.32 28.70
CA ALA A 1 -10.25 -17.95 29.00
C ALA A 1 -10.56 -17.08 27.77
N PRO A 2 -11.21 -15.91 27.89
CA PRO A 2 -11.43 -15.08 26.73
C PRO A 2 -10.16 -14.25 26.48
N VAL A 3 -9.53 -14.50 25.34
CA VAL A 3 -8.35 -13.76 24.90
C VAL A 3 -8.80 -12.37 24.42
N HIS A 4 -8.43 -11.35 25.19
CA HIS A 4 -8.56 -9.96 24.82
C HIS A 4 -7.43 -9.64 23.84
N VAL A 5 -7.58 -10.03 22.57
CA VAL A 5 -6.63 -9.66 21.52
C VAL A 5 -6.85 -8.19 21.18
N ALA A 6 -5.83 -7.38 21.40
CA ALA A 6 -5.80 -6.02 20.88
C ALA A 6 -5.96 -6.09 19.36
N ASN A 7 -7.12 -5.71 18.82
CA ASN A 7 -7.56 -5.95 17.43
C ASN A 7 -6.73 -5.27 16.33
N LEU A 8 -5.58 -4.65 16.61
CA LEU A 8 -4.79 -3.92 15.61
C LEU A 8 -3.82 -4.79 14.77
N PRO A 9 -3.01 -5.71 15.34
CA PRO A 9 -2.05 -6.49 14.56
C PRO A 9 -2.74 -7.46 13.59
N ASP A 10 -3.80 -8.12 14.04
CA ASP A 10 -4.53 -9.13 13.27
C ASP A 10 -5.18 -8.54 12.02
N VAL A 11 -5.89 -7.41 12.20
CA VAL A 11 -6.59 -6.73 11.10
C VAL A 11 -5.62 -6.08 10.11
N PHE A 12 -4.52 -5.50 10.59
CA PHE A 12 -3.50 -4.93 9.71
C PHE A 12 -2.77 -6.01 8.90
N GLN A 13 -2.44 -7.15 9.52
CA GLN A 13 -1.83 -8.28 8.82
C GLN A 13 -2.80 -8.92 7.82
N GLN A 14 -4.07 -9.06 8.17
CA GLN A 14 -5.09 -9.57 7.26
C GLN A 14 -5.27 -8.64 6.04
N ALA A 15 -5.26 -7.33 6.25
CA ALA A 15 -5.31 -6.35 5.18
C ALA A 15 -4.07 -6.43 4.26
N LYS A 16 -2.87 -6.69 4.81
CA LYS A 16 -1.66 -6.93 3.99
C LYS A 16 -1.80 -8.15 3.10
N LEU A 17 -2.29 -9.27 3.63
CA LEU A 17 -2.52 -10.50 2.86
C LEU A 17 -3.58 -10.29 1.78
N SER A 18 -4.71 -9.67 2.13
CA SER A 18 -5.77 -9.35 1.18
C SER A 18 -5.29 -8.41 0.07
N HIS A 19 -4.51 -7.39 0.42
CA HIS A 19 -3.90 -6.49 -0.56
C HIS A 19 -2.89 -7.21 -1.46
N ALA A 20 -2.07 -8.11 -0.93
CA ALA A 20 -1.11 -8.88 -1.74
C ALA A 20 -1.79 -9.78 -2.79
N LEU A 21 -3.01 -10.26 -2.50
CA LEU A 21 -3.78 -11.11 -3.41
C LEU A 21 -4.61 -10.32 -4.43
N PHE A 22 -5.21 -9.20 -4.00
CA PHE A 22 -6.23 -8.49 -4.79
C PHE A 22 -5.83 -7.06 -5.18
N HIS A 23 -4.68 -6.57 -4.71
CA HIS A 23 -4.18 -5.21 -4.95
C HIS A 23 -5.21 -4.10 -4.70
N GLN A 24 -6.04 -4.27 -3.66
CA GLN A 24 -7.09 -3.33 -3.29
C GLN A 24 -6.53 -1.96 -2.89
N ASN A 25 -7.20 -0.87 -3.29
CA ASN A 25 -6.75 0.49 -3.00
C ASN A 25 -6.99 0.93 -1.54
N VAL A 26 -6.43 2.07 -1.16
CA VAL A 26 -6.52 2.61 0.21
C VAL A 26 -7.98 2.74 0.71
N PRO A 27 -8.94 3.33 -0.04
CA PRO A 27 -10.34 3.39 0.38
C PRO A 27 -10.98 2.01 0.63
N ALA A 28 -10.67 1.01 -0.20
CA ALA A 28 -11.19 -0.35 -0.03
C ALA A 28 -10.67 -0.97 1.27
N LEU A 29 -9.37 -0.85 1.54
CA LEU A 29 -8.77 -1.37 2.77
C LEU A 29 -9.30 -0.67 4.03
N VAL A 30 -9.52 0.65 3.98
CA VAL A 30 -10.15 1.39 5.08
C VAL A 30 -11.55 0.86 5.38
N ARG A 31 -12.37 0.62 4.34
CA ARG A 31 -13.76 0.16 4.51
C ARG A 31 -13.86 -1.31 4.93
N MET A 32 -13.06 -2.20 4.35
CA MET A 32 -13.14 -3.64 4.63
C MET A 32 -12.51 -4.04 5.96
N PHE A 33 -11.45 -3.36 6.35
CA PHE A 33 -10.67 -3.71 7.55
C PHE A 33 -10.77 -2.66 8.65
N ASN A 34 -11.63 -1.64 8.51
CA ASN A 34 -11.75 -0.54 9.48
C ASN A 34 -10.40 0.13 9.83
N LEU A 35 -9.47 0.16 8.87
CA LEU A 35 -8.14 0.73 9.07
C LEU A 35 -8.17 2.25 9.05
N LYS A 36 -7.25 2.88 9.80
CA LYS A 36 -6.93 4.30 9.58
C LYS A 36 -6.34 4.47 8.18
N LYS A 37 -6.62 5.61 7.55
CA LYS A 37 -6.15 5.92 6.19
C LYS A 37 -4.62 5.80 6.05
N ASP A 38 -3.87 6.22 7.07
CA ASP A 38 -2.40 6.13 7.07
C ASP A 38 -1.90 4.68 7.12
N GLN A 39 -2.60 3.80 7.84
CA GLN A 39 -2.29 2.38 7.89
C GLN A 39 -2.54 1.73 6.53
N ALA A 40 -3.71 1.98 5.92
CA ALA A 40 -4.02 1.49 4.58
C ALA A 40 -3.06 2.04 3.52
N ARG A 41 -2.61 3.30 3.64
CA ARG A 41 -1.58 3.88 2.76
C ARG A 41 -0.25 3.17 2.91
N ALA A 42 0.19 2.86 4.14
CA ALA A 42 1.43 2.13 4.36
C ALA A 42 1.43 0.77 3.64
N ILE A 43 0.30 0.04 3.68
CA ILE A 43 0.16 -1.25 2.96
C ILE A 43 0.38 -1.06 1.45
N VAL A 44 -0.30 -0.09 0.84
CA VAL A 44 -0.22 0.14 -0.62
C VAL A 44 1.17 0.64 -1.05
N VAL A 45 1.80 1.54 -0.29
CA VAL A 45 3.14 2.08 -0.63
C VAL A 45 4.24 1.02 -0.53
N THR A 46 4.09 0.06 0.39
CA THR A 46 5.02 -1.07 0.52
C THR A 46 4.81 -2.17 -0.53
N CYS A 47 3.76 -2.10 -1.35
CA CYS A 47 3.51 -3.09 -2.38
C CYS A 47 4.32 -2.76 -3.64
N PRO A 48 5.30 -3.60 -4.05
CA PRO A 48 6.13 -3.32 -5.22
C PRO A 48 5.32 -3.28 -6.53
N ASN A 49 4.21 -4.03 -6.60
CA ASN A 49 3.34 -4.03 -7.78
C ASN A 49 2.44 -2.78 -7.86
N CYS A 50 2.17 -2.14 -6.71
CA CYS A 50 1.33 -0.95 -6.64
C CYS A 50 2.14 0.35 -6.51
N GLN A 51 3.46 0.25 -6.36
CA GLN A 51 4.32 1.41 -6.40
C GLN A 51 4.14 2.08 -7.76
N PRO A 52 3.87 3.39 -7.81
CA PRO A 52 3.88 4.10 -9.06
C PRO A 52 5.27 3.86 -9.66
N LEU A 53 5.32 3.43 -10.92
CA LEU A 53 6.56 3.33 -11.68
C LEU A 53 7.26 4.67 -11.49
N GLN A 54 8.29 4.70 -10.64
CA GLN A 54 9.19 5.85 -10.57
C GLN A 54 9.87 5.80 -11.93
N LEU A 55 9.32 6.53 -12.91
CA LEU A 55 10.04 6.78 -14.14
C LEU A 55 11.41 7.25 -13.70
N PRO A 56 12.51 6.67 -14.23
CA PRO A 56 13.81 7.24 -13.98
C PRO A 56 13.70 8.72 -14.31
N SER A 57 14.04 9.55 -13.32
CA SER A 57 14.12 11.00 -13.48
C SER A 57 14.87 11.24 -14.78
N MET A 58 14.18 11.83 -15.76
CA MET A 58 14.72 12.25 -17.04
C MET A 58 15.66 13.45 -16.81
N ASP A 59 16.65 13.27 -15.94
CA ASP A 59 17.82 14.11 -15.79
C ASP A 59 18.78 13.68 -16.89
N THR A 60 18.57 14.23 -18.08
CA THR A 60 19.60 14.85 -18.92
C THR A 60 18.95 15.12 -20.28
N GLY A 61 18.31 16.27 -20.37
CA GLY A 61 18.06 16.91 -21.66
C GLY A 61 19.41 17.33 -22.24
N ILE A 62 19.86 16.63 -23.28
CA ILE A 62 20.79 17.21 -24.25
C ILE A 62 20.25 16.95 -25.64
N ASN A 63 19.90 18.04 -26.32
CA ASN A 63 19.51 18.07 -27.72
C ASN A 63 20.79 18.35 -28.52
N PRO A 64 21.40 17.36 -29.21
CA PRO A 64 22.53 17.62 -30.09
C PRO A 64 21.96 18.25 -31.37
N ARG A 65 21.83 19.57 -31.38
CA ARG A 65 21.50 20.31 -32.61
C ARG A 65 22.55 19.96 -33.66
N GLY A 66 22.16 19.15 -34.65
CA GLY A 66 22.76 19.09 -35.97
C GLY A 66 22.12 20.12 -36.88
#